data_AF-A0A2P2BWW3-F1
#
_entry.id   AF-A0A2P2BWW3-F1
#
_cell.length_a   1.000
_cell.length_b   1.000
_cell.length_c   1.000
_cell.angle_alpha   90.00
_cell.angle_beta   90.00
_cell.angle_gamma   90.00
#
_symmetry.space_group_name_H-M   'P 1'
#
loop_
_entity.id
_entity.type
_entity.pdbx_description
1 polymer ?
#
loop_
_entity_poly.entity_id
_entity_poly.type
_entity_poly.pdbx_seq_one_letter_code
_entity_poly.pdbx_strand_id
1 'polypeptide(L)'
;MLRKSKGSILVTTVIIFSIVIILAMTSIGVSYNNLSIFNLDYKDETLKQHSYGAMEVVHSNILREVNLIKEYAIDEDDFYTSFSGLSFINNIKDISKCKIKNVIVSIPSRISINREEKSVDFEILITIKDGNYIKKLKSKVKILNPFNEDLSIDDKTDIVKLYNYKEI
;
A
#
# COMPACT_ATOMS: atom_id res chain seq x y z
N MET A 1 6.87 28.87 72.99
CA MET A 1 5.48 28.43 72.77
C MET A 1 5.24 28.28 71.27
N LEU A 2 5.37 27.07 70.72
CA LEU A 2 4.97 26.78 69.34
C LEU A 2 3.44 26.78 69.26
N ARG A 3 2.87 27.83 68.68
CA ARG A 3 1.44 27.85 68.33
C ARG A 3 1.25 26.90 67.14
N LYS A 4 0.90 25.63 67.42
CA LYS A 4 0.46 24.65 66.43
C LYS A 4 -0.73 25.24 65.66
N SER A 5 -0.48 25.79 64.48
CA SER A 5 -1.52 26.35 63.62
C SER A 5 -2.14 25.21 62.81
N LYS A 6 -3.27 24.68 63.28
CA LYS A 6 -4.06 23.67 62.53
C LYS A 6 -4.32 24.09 61.07
N GLY A 7 -4.40 25.39 60.80
CA GLY A 7 -4.49 25.95 59.44
C GLY A 7 -3.23 25.79 58.58
N SER A 8 -2.01 25.79 59.14
CA SER A 8 -0.78 25.58 58.36
C SER A 8 -0.62 24.14 57.89
N ILE A 9 -1.04 23.17 58.71
CA ILE A 9 -1.11 21.76 58.30
C ILE A 9 -2.10 21.61 57.12
N LEU A 10 -3.26 22.26 57.21
CA LEU A 10 -4.31 22.18 56.18
C LEU A 10 -3.85 22.77 54.84
N VAL A 11 -3.19 23.94 54.86
CA VAL A 11 -2.68 24.57 53.63
C VAL A 11 -1.62 23.69 52.97
N THR A 12 -0.70 23.13 53.76
CA THR A 12 0.36 22.25 53.23
C THR A 12 -0.22 20.97 52.62
N THR A 13 -1.21 20.33 53.24
CA THR A 13 -1.85 19.13 52.68
C THR A 13 -2.64 19.41 51.40
N VAL A 14 -3.32 20.56 51.30
CA VAL A 14 -4.02 20.95 50.06
C VAL A 14 -3.05 21.18 48.90
N ILE A 15 -1.90 21.82 49.15
CA ILE A 15 -0.87 22.04 48.13
C ILE A 15 -0.31 20.70 47.63
N ILE A 16 0.04 19.79 48.54
CA ILE A 16 0.55 18.46 48.17
C ILE A 16 -0.49 17.68 47.36
N PHE A 17 -1.75 17.69 47.79
CA PHE A 17 -2.82 17.00 47.08
C PHE A 17 -3.05 17.58 45.68
N SER A 18 -2.95 18.90 45.53
CA SER A 18 -3.05 19.58 44.24
C SER A 18 -1.93 19.17 43.29
N ILE A 19 -0.69 19.09 43.78
CA ILE A 19 0.46 18.62 42.98
C ILE A 19 0.24 17.18 42.52
N VAL A 20 -0.22 16.29 43.42
CA VAL A 20 -0.49 14.89 43.08
C VAL A 20 -1.58 14.77 42.01
N ILE A 21 -2.65 15.55 42.12
CA ILE A 21 -3.74 15.56 41.11
C ILE A 21 -3.21 16.01 39.75
N ILE A 22 -2.43 17.10 39.70
CA ILE A 22 -1.89 17.61 38.43
C ILE A 22 -1.01 16.54 37.77
N LEU A 23 -0.12 15.91 38.54
CA LEU A 23 0.74 14.83 38.03
C LEU A 23 -0.07 13.62 37.52
N ALA A 24 -1.14 13.25 38.22
CA ALA A 24 -2.02 12.17 37.81
C ALA A 24 -2.75 12.50 36.50
N MET A 25 -3.33 13.71 36.40
CA MET A 25 -4.02 14.17 35.18
C MET A 25 -3.07 14.23 33.98
N THR A 26 -1.84 14.74 34.15
CA THR A 26 -0.86 14.76 33.07
C THR A 26 -0.45 13.36 32.64
N SER A 27 -0.31 12.43 33.58
CA SER A 27 0.07 11.04 33.28
C SER A 27 -1.02 10.32 32.47
N ILE A 28 -2.30 10.54 32.83
CA ILE A 28 -3.44 10.02 32.07
C ILE A 28 -3.49 10.63 30.68
N GLY A 29 -3.27 11.94 30.56
CA GLY A 29 -3.24 12.64 29.27
C GLY A 29 -2.16 12.12 28.33
N VAL A 30 -0.93 11.93 28.84
CA VAL A 30 0.18 11.34 28.07
C VAL A 30 -0.15 9.91 27.65
N SER A 31 -0.70 9.10 28.54
CA SER A 31 -1.09 7.72 28.23
C SER A 31 -2.15 7.65 27.13
N TYR A 32 -3.17 8.50 27.20
CA TYR A 32 -4.21 8.59 26.18
C TYR A 32 -3.64 9.01 24.82
N ASN A 33 -2.75 10.00 24.79
CA ASN A 33 -2.08 10.43 23.56
C ASN A 33 -1.24 9.31 22.96
N ASN A 34 -0.46 8.59 23.77
CA ASN A 34 0.34 7.47 23.31
C ASN A 34 -0.53 6.36 22.71
N LEU A 35 -1.66 6.05 23.35
CA LEU A 35 -2.61 5.07 22.82
C LEU A 35 -3.21 5.53 21.48
N SER A 36 -3.54 6.81 21.35
CA SER A 36 -4.06 7.36 20.10
C SER A 36 -3.02 7.29 18.97
N ILE A 37 -1.76 7.63 19.25
CA ILE A 37 -0.66 7.53 18.28
C ILE A 37 -0.46 6.07 17.87
N PHE A 38 -0.38 5.17 18.84
CA PHE A 38 -0.24 3.73 18.58
C PHE A 38 -1.36 3.18 17.70
N ASN A 39 -2.62 3.58 17.95
CA ASN A 39 -3.75 3.14 17.15
C ASN A 39 -3.67 3.68 15.71
N LEU A 40 -3.17 4.90 15.51
CA LEU A 40 -2.94 5.46 14.17
C LEU A 40 -1.83 4.71 13.44
N ASP A 41 -0.71 4.44 14.11
CA ASP A 41 0.42 3.69 13.53
C ASP A 41 0.00 2.27 13.16
N TYR A 42 -0.72 1.59 14.06
CA TYR A 42 -1.28 0.27 13.80
C TYR A 42 -2.20 0.28 12.58
N LYS A 43 -3.03 1.34 12.45
CA LYS A 43 -3.95 1.49 11.32
C LYS A 43 -3.20 1.73 10.01
N ASP A 44 -2.17 2.57 10.02
CA ASP A 44 -1.35 2.85 8.84
C ASP A 44 -0.63 1.58 8.36
N GLU A 45 0.00 0.84 9.26
CA GLU A 45 0.68 -0.42 8.92
C GLU A 45 -0.31 -1.48 8.41
N THR A 46 -1.50 -1.57 8.99
CA THR A 46 -2.54 -2.48 8.50
C THR A 46 -2.97 -2.13 7.07
N LEU A 47 -3.21 -0.85 6.79
CA LEU A 47 -3.60 -0.39 5.44
C LEU A 47 -2.49 -0.57 4.43
N LYS A 48 -1.24 -0.40 4.85
CA LYS A 48 -0.05 -0.65 4.05
C LYS A 48 0.09 -2.13 3.70
N GLN A 49 -0.02 -3.03 4.67
CA GLN A 49 -0.01 -4.48 4.42
C GLN A 49 -1.13 -4.92 3.48
N HIS A 50 -2.34 -4.38 3.67
CA HIS A 50 -3.44 -4.63 2.74
C HIS A 50 -3.13 -4.12 1.33
N SER A 51 -2.47 -2.97 1.19
CA SER A 51 -2.11 -2.40 -0.12
C SER A 51 -1.11 -3.28 -0.85
N TYR A 52 -0.12 -3.83 -0.13
CA TYR A 52 0.82 -4.80 -0.68
C TYR A 52 0.13 -6.11 -1.08
N GLY A 53 -0.73 -6.66 -0.22
CA GLY A 53 -1.47 -7.89 -0.54
C GLY A 53 -2.37 -7.73 -1.77
N ALA A 54 -3.03 -6.58 -1.92
CA ALA A 54 -3.79 -6.27 -3.13
C ALA A 54 -2.89 -6.17 -4.37
N MET A 55 -1.70 -5.56 -4.24
CA MET A 55 -0.72 -5.47 -5.34
C MET A 55 -0.20 -6.83 -5.78
N GLU A 56 0.03 -7.75 -4.83
CA GLU A 56 0.47 -9.11 -5.12
C GLU A 56 -0.58 -9.92 -5.88
N VAL A 57 -1.87 -9.73 -5.58
CA VAL A 57 -2.97 -10.34 -6.35
C VAL A 57 -2.99 -9.78 -7.77
N VAL A 58 -2.89 -8.47 -7.93
CA VAL A 58 -2.83 -7.83 -9.26
C VAL A 58 -1.60 -8.31 -10.03
N HIS A 59 -0.45 -8.42 -9.38
CA HIS A 59 0.78 -8.97 -9.97
C HIS A 59 0.57 -10.40 -10.47
N SER A 60 -0.03 -11.25 -9.64
CA SER A 60 -0.35 -12.64 -9.99
C SER A 60 -1.29 -12.72 -11.19
N ASN A 61 -2.27 -11.81 -11.27
CA ASN A 61 -3.15 -11.73 -12.43
C ASN A 61 -2.40 -11.30 -13.69
N ILE A 62 -1.50 -10.31 -13.58
CA ILE A 62 -0.66 -9.86 -14.71
C ILE A 62 0.20 -11.03 -15.21
N LEU A 63 0.89 -11.73 -14.32
CA LEU A 63 1.73 -12.87 -14.69
C LEU A 63 0.93 -13.95 -15.42
N ARG A 64 -0.28 -14.25 -14.94
CA ARG A 64 -1.19 -15.21 -15.58
C ARG A 64 -1.59 -14.76 -16.98
N GLU A 65 -2.04 -13.53 -17.14
CA GLU A 65 -2.46 -13.01 -18.45
C GLU A 65 -1.30 -12.90 -19.43
N VAL A 66 -0.11 -12.49 -18.97
CA VAL A 66 1.10 -12.41 -19.81
C VAL A 66 1.54 -13.80 -20.27
N ASN A 67 1.48 -14.81 -19.40
CA ASN A 67 1.80 -16.19 -19.78
C ASN A 67 0.82 -16.72 -20.84
N LEU A 68 -0.48 -16.43 -20.69
CA LEU A 68 -1.47 -16.77 -21.72
C LEU A 68 -1.15 -16.07 -23.04
N ILE A 69 -0.86 -14.76 -23.02
CA ILE A 69 -0.49 -14.02 -24.23
C ILE A 69 0.77 -14.63 -24.88
N LYS A 70 1.79 -15.00 -24.09
CA LYS A 70 3.01 -15.65 -24.58
C LYS A 70 2.73 -17.01 -25.24
N GLU A 71 1.79 -17.79 -24.73
CA GLU A 71 1.43 -19.10 -25.29
C GLU A 71 0.67 -18.99 -26.62
N TYR A 72 -0.14 -17.94 -26.80
CA TYR A 72 -1.00 -17.78 -27.98
C TYR A 72 -0.47 -16.79 -29.03
N ALA A 73 0.47 -15.92 -28.69
CA ALA A 73 1.06 -14.96 -29.63
C ALA A 73 1.89 -15.71 -30.69
N ILE A 74 1.66 -15.39 -31.96
CA ILE A 74 2.38 -15.98 -33.10
C ILE A 74 3.64 -15.16 -33.40
N ASP A 75 3.54 -13.83 -33.28
CA ASP A 75 4.62 -12.88 -33.55
C ASP A 75 4.65 -11.70 -32.55
N GLU A 76 5.60 -10.79 -32.77
CA GLU A 76 5.81 -9.59 -31.94
C GLU A 76 4.64 -8.61 -32.00
N ASP A 77 3.99 -8.43 -33.15
CA ASP A 77 2.88 -7.49 -33.29
C ASP A 77 1.60 -8.05 -32.64
N ASP A 78 1.38 -9.38 -32.70
CA ASP A 78 0.31 -10.09 -31.99
C ASP A 78 0.46 -9.97 -30.47
N PHE A 79 1.71 -10.06 -29.96
CA PHE A 79 2.00 -9.85 -28.55
C PHE A 79 1.58 -8.45 -28.11
N TYR A 80 1.98 -7.41 -28.83
CA TYR A 80 1.66 -6.02 -28.50
C TYR A 80 0.16 -5.69 -28.63
N THR A 81 -0.50 -6.25 -29.64
CA THR A 81 -1.93 -6.06 -29.86
C THR A 81 -2.76 -6.60 -28.71
N SER A 82 -2.31 -7.68 -28.07
CA SER A 82 -2.98 -8.31 -26.93
C SER A 82 -3.08 -7.40 -25.69
N PHE A 83 -2.16 -6.43 -25.51
CA PHE A 83 -2.20 -5.46 -24.41
C PHE A 83 -3.10 -4.24 -24.69
N SER A 84 -3.55 -4.06 -25.93
CA SER A 84 -4.42 -2.95 -26.32
C SER A 84 -5.91 -3.20 -26.00
N GLY A 85 -6.26 -4.42 -25.62
CA GLY A 85 -7.64 -4.82 -25.31
C GLY A 85 -8.10 -4.48 -23.89
N LEU A 86 -9.36 -4.11 -23.74
CA LEU A 86 -10.02 -3.95 -22.42
C LEU A 86 -10.04 -5.24 -21.60
N SER A 87 -9.97 -6.41 -22.26
CA SER A 87 -9.97 -7.73 -21.59
C SER A 87 -8.78 -7.87 -20.64
N PHE A 88 -7.56 -7.56 -21.09
CA PHE A 88 -6.37 -7.63 -20.27
C PHE A 88 -6.52 -6.76 -19.01
N ILE A 89 -6.91 -5.49 -19.20
CA ILE A 89 -7.09 -4.53 -18.10
C ILE A 89 -8.15 -5.00 -17.11
N ASN A 90 -9.27 -5.55 -17.57
CA ASN A 90 -10.33 -6.04 -16.70
C ASN A 90 -9.89 -7.28 -15.90
N ASN A 91 -9.17 -8.19 -16.55
CA ASN A 91 -8.68 -9.42 -15.92
C ASN A 91 -7.63 -9.14 -14.85
N ILE A 92 -6.74 -8.16 -15.06
CA ILE A 92 -5.73 -7.80 -14.06
C ILE A 92 -6.32 -6.96 -12.91
N LYS A 93 -7.36 -6.17 -13.17
CA LYS A 93 -8.10 -5.42 -12.13
C LYS A 93 -8.96 -6.31 -11.25
N ASP A 94 -9.26 -7.53 -11.68
CA ASP A 94 -10.12 -8.43 -10.93
C ASP A 94 -9.44 -8.91 -9.64
N ILE A 95 -9.83 -8.27 -8.55
CA ILE A 95 -9.42 -8.59 -7.18
C ILE A 95 -10.52 -9.32 -6.41
N SER A 96 -11.51 -9.91 -7.09
CA SER A 96 -12.60 -10.67 -6.43
C SER A 96 -12.09 -11.81 -5.53
N LYS A 97 -10.93 -12.37 -5.87
CA LYS A 97 -10.24 -13.40 -5.07
C LYS A 97 -9.56 -12.85 -3.81
N CYS A 98 -9.40 -11.53 -3.73
CA CYS A 98 -8.81 -10.86 -2.58
C CYS A 98 -9.86 -10.71 -1.47
N LYS A 99 -9.55 -11.18 -0.26
CA LYS A 99 -10.44 -11.00 0.91
C LYS A 99 -10.42 -9.57 1.47
N ILE A 100 -9.57 -8.70 0.93
CA ILE A 100 -9.39 -7.33 1.39
C ILE A 100 -10.55 -6.47 0.88
N LYS A 101 -11.27 -5.84 1.80
CA LYS A 101 -12.43 -5.01 1.49
C LYS A 101 -11.98 -3.61 1.05
N ASN A 102 -12.83 -2.95 0.26
CA ASN A 102 -12.69 -1.54 -0.14
C ASN A 102 -11.36 -1.19 -0.85
N VAL A 103 -10.87 -2.12 -1.65
CA VAL A 103 -9.71 -1.91 -2.52
C VAL A 103 -10.20 -1.43 -3.88
N ILE A 104 -9.57 -0.38 -4.40
CA ILE A 104 -9.81 0.15 -5.73
C ILE A 104 -8.50 0.03 -6.51
N VAL A 105 -8.53 -0.73 -7.61
CA VAL A 105 -7.39 -0.89 -8.52
C VAL A 105 -7.62 -0.02 -9.76
N SER A 106 -6.76 0.97 -9.94
CA SER A 106 -6.76 1.87 -11.09
C SER A 106 -5.57 1.58 -11.98
N ILE A 107 -5.83 1.36 -13.26
CA ILE A 107 -4.83 1.08 -14.29
C ILE A 107 -5.21 1.93 -15.51
N PRO A 108 -4.24 2.59 -16.16
CA PRO A 108 -4.46 3.38 -17.37
C PRO A 108 -5.23 2.58 -18.42
N SER A 109 -6.20 3.23 -19.07
CA SER A 109 -7.00 2.63 -20.14
C SER A 109 -6.18 2.35 -21.40
N ARG A 110 -5.01 3.00 -21.54
CA ARG A 110 -4.06 2.81 -22.63
C ARG A 110 -2.71 2.49 -22.02
N ILE A 111 -2.20 1.31 -22.34
CA ILE A 111 -0.88 0.85 -21.92
C ILE A 111 0.14 1.36 -22.93
N SER A 112 1.26 1.89 -22.43
CA SER A 112 2.32 2.41 -23.30
C SER A 112 3.18 1.26 -23.78
N ILE A 113 3.37 1.19 -25.10
CA ILE A 113 4.23 0.19 -25.74
C ILE A 113 5.49 0.91 -26.17
N ASN A 114 6.63 0.51 -25.60
CA ASN A 114 7.93 1.00 -25.98
C ASN A 114 8.57 0.01 -26.96
N ARG A 115 8.46 0.29 -28.27
CA ARG A 115 9.04 -0.55 -29.33
C ARG A 115 10.57 -0.50 -29.35
N GLU A 116 11.19 0.58 -28.87
CA GLU A 116 12.67 0.70 -28.84
C GLU A 116 13.27 -0.19 -27.75
N GLU A 117 12.66 -0.19 -26.56
CA GLU A 117 13.08 -1.07 -25.43
C GLU A 117 12.44 -2.46 -25.50
N LYS A 118 11.64 -2.74 -26.53
CA LYS A 118 10.85 -3.97 -26.71
C LYS A 118 10.08 -4.35 -25.43
N SER A 119 9.41 -3.36 -24.83
CA SER A 119 8.67 -3.52 -23.57
C SER A 119 7.31 -2.88 -23.57
N VAL A 120 6.46 -3.36 -22.65
CA VAL A 120 5.15 -2.81 -22.36
C VAL A 120 5.18 -2.25 -20.94
N ASP A 121 4.92 -0.96 -20.80
CA ASP A 121 5.07 -0.24 -19.54
C ASP A 121 3.76 0.43 -19.12
N PHE A 122 3.36 0.23 -17.87
CA PHE A 122 2.20 0.89 -17.29
C PHE A 122 2.30 1.04 -15.78
N GLU A 123 1.43 1.88 -15.22
CA GLU A 123 1.38 2.15 -13.80
C GLU A 123 0.10 1.55 -13.19
N ILE A 124 0.22 1.02 -11.98
CA ILE A 124 -0.90 0.51 -11.19
C ILE A 124 -1.01 1.38 -9.95
N LEU A 125 -2.22 1.88 -9.70
CA LEU A 125 -2.57 2.60 -8.49
C LEU A 125 -3.58 1.80 -7.70
N ILE A 126 -3.19 1.40 -6.49
CA ILE A 126 -4.08 0.76 -5.52
C ILE A 126 -4.47 1.78 -4.48
N THR A 127 -5.77 1.93 -4.26
CA THR A 127 -6.31 2.78 -3.20
C THR A 127 -7.11 1.91 -2.26
N ILE A 128 -6.76 1.94 -0.98
CA ILE A 128 -7.52 1.26 0.08
C ILE A 128 -8.16 2.31 0.95
N LYS A 129 -9.46 2.12 1.22
CA LYS A 129 -10.23 3.01 2.08
C LYS A 129 -10.83 2.24 3.25
N ASP A 130 -10.58 2.74 4.46
CA ASP A 130 -11.19 2.22 5.68
C ASP A 130 -11.68 3.39 6.55
N GLY A 131 -12.99 3.63 6.53
CA GLY A 131 -13.61 4.80 7.13
C GLY A 131 -13.06 6.11 6.54
N ASN A 132 -12.42 6.91 7.39
CA ASN A 132 -11.79 8.18 7.02
C ASN A 132 -10.32 8.03 6.58
N TYR A 133 -9.74 6.84 6.71
CA TYR A 133 -8.35 6.57 6.34
C TYR A 133 -8.27 6.12 4.89
N ILE A 134 -7.31 6.68 4.16
CA ILE A 134 -7.04 6.36 2.76
C ILE A 134 -5.55 6.15 2.63
N LYS A 135 -5.15 5.01 2.05
CA LYS A 135 -3.76 4.73 1.66
C LYS A 135 -3.72 4.49 0.16
N LYS A 136 -2.71 5.06 -0.51
CA LYS A 136 -2.48 4.84 -1.94
C LYS A 136 -1.09 4.26 -2.17
N LEU A 137 -1.02 3.23 -2.98
CA LEU A 137 0.22 2.59 -3.40
C LEU A 137 0.30 2.63 -4.92
N LYS A 138 1.41 3.15 -5.43
CA LYS A 138 1.71 3.16 -6.86
C LYS A 138 2.87 2.21 -7.15
N SER A 139 2.71 1.42 -8.22
CA SER A 139 3.77 0.56 -8.76
C SER A 139 3.85 0.72 -10.27
N LYS A 140 5.05 0.58 -10.83
CA LYS A 140 5.28 0.52 -12.27
C LYS A 140 5.51 -0.93 -12.68
N VAL A 141 4.92 -1.31 -13.80
CA VAL A 141 5.07 -2.64 -14.40
C VAL A 141 5.76 -2.48 -15.73
N LYS A 142 6.78 -3.30 -15.97
CA LYS A 142 7.39 -3.51 -17.28
C LYS A 142 7.25 -4.97 -17.64
N ILE A 143 6.71 -5.22 -18.82
CA ILE A 143 6.63 -6.54 -19.41
C ILE A 143 7.59 -6.56 -20.59
N LEU A 144 8.55 -7.48 -20.58
CA LEU A 144 9.50 -7.67 -21.66
C LEU A 144 8.88 -8.52 -22.76
N ASN A 145 9.13 -8.16 -24.02
CA ASN A 145 8.66 -8.94 -25.15
C ASN A 145 9.46 -10.25 -25.27
N PRO A 146 8.84 -11.43 -25.17
CA PRO A 146 9.53 -12.72 -25.26
C PRO A 146 10.16 -13.00 -26.62
N PHE A 147 9.70 -12.33 -27.69
CA PHE A 147 10.28 -12.43 -29.04
C PHE A 147 11.58 -11.63 -29.21
N ASN A 148 12.02 -10.91 -28.18
CA ASN A 148 13.28 -10.19 -28.23
C ASN A 148 14.47 -11.16 -28.17
N GLU A 149 15.20 -11.27 -29.28
CA GLU A 149 16.40 -12.11 -29.41
C GLU A 149 17.53 -11.71 -28.45
N ASP A 150 17.58 -10.44 -28.04
CA ASP A 150 18.62 -9.86 -27.17
C ASP A 150 18.41 -10.14 -25.67
N LEU A 151 17.30 -10.81 -25.29
CA LEU A 151 17.04 -11.13 -23.87
C LEU A 151 17.98 -12.22 -23.36
N SER A 152 18.57 -11.98 -22.19
CA SER A 152 19.32 -13.00 -21.46
C SER A 152 18.40 -14.18 -21.07
N ILE A 153 18.96 -15.38 -20.87
CA ILE A 153 18.20 -16.58 -20.49
C ILE A 153 17.40 -16.35 -19.20
N ASP A 154 17.94 -15.55 -18.28
CA ASP A 154 17.30 -15.18 -17.00
C ASP A 154 16.09 -14.26 -17.23
N ASP A 155 16.22 -13.25 -18.11
CA ASP A 155 15.14 -12.32 -18.46
C ASP A 155 14.02 -12.96 -19.28
N LYS A 156 14.30 -14.06 -20.01
CA LYS A 156 13.27 -14.87 -20.70
C LYS A 156 12.40 -15.67 -19.73
N THR A 157 12.90 -15.91 -18.52
CA THR A 157 12.22 -16.65 -17.46
C THR A 157 11.35 -15.73 -16.61
N ASP A 158 11.78 -14.47 -16.41
CA ASP A 158 11.06 -13.47 -15.61
C ASP A 158 10.68 -12.22 -16.43
N ILE A 159 9.67 -12.41 -17.29
CA ILE A 159 9.20 -11.42 -18.27
C ILE A 159 8.41 -10.25 -17.67
N VAL A 160 7.96 -10.36 -16.41
CA VAL A 160 7.20 -9.31 -15.73
C VAL A 160 8.05 -8.74 -14.60
N LYS A 161 8.41 -7.47 -14.68
CA LYS A 161 9.16 -6.76 -13.65
C LYS A 161 8.30 -5.68 -13.01
N LEU A 162 8.09 -5.80 -11.70
CA LEU A 162 7.53 -4.73 -10.88
C LEU A 162 8.65 -3.90 -10.27
N TYR A 163 8.57 -2.58 -10.41
CA TYR A 163 9.54 -1.67 -9.81
C TYR A 163 8.90 -0.35 -9.37
N ASN A 164 9.63 0.39 -8.53
CA ASN A 164 9.23 1.68 -7.98
C ASN A 164 7.92 1.63 -7.16
N TYR A 165 7.87 0.77 -6.15
CA TYR A 165 6.85 0.88 -5.10
C TYR A 165 6.98 2.24 -4.41
N LYS A 166 5.99 3.11 -4.60
CA LYS A 166 5.92 4.40 -3.92
C LYS A 166 4.56 4.54 -3.24
N GLU A 167 4.59 4.77 -1.93
CA GLU A 167 3.44 5.27 -1.20
C GLU A 167 3.20 6.74 -1.61
N ILE A 168 1.95 7.11 -1.88
CA ILE A 168 1.54 8.45 -2.35
C ILE A 168 0.46 9.02 -1.45
#